data_AF-A0A3D5E7M3-F1
#
_entry.id   AF-A0A3D5E7M3-F1
#
_cell.length_a   1.000
_cell.length_b   1.000
_cell.length_c   1.000
_cell.angle_alpha   90.00
_cell.angle_beta   90.00
_cell.angle_gamma   90.00
#
_symmetry.space_group_name_H-M   'P 1'
#
loop_
_entity.id
_entity.type
_entity.pdbx_description
1 polymer ?
#
loop_
_entity_poly.entity_id
_entity_poly.type
_entity_poly.pdbx_seq_one_letter_code
_entity_poly.pdbx_strand_id
1 'polypeptide(L)'
;MAESPQSPPPTISRHRCRWPFTCGLTTRETQHPGNRYQLVDGWRIVHILALLWLGAGLGSTYPLIVRAWISKDVQFQMYALVEAANNETRILLPGAMLSGATGFFWGVAEYDFFRDGWLAALTGLFVLFWFVCLPLLGFGLRRARTAALIAAKKGEVTDELREILDDRVPLVFGTILVMSVPLLAWLAIFKPF
;
A
#
# COMPACT_ATOMS: atom_id res chain seq x y z
N MET A 1 -47.62 -83.70 14.50
CA MET A 1 -46.58 -82.88 13.84
C MET A 1 -47.19 -82.31 12.57
N ALA A 2 -47.22 -80.99 12.41
CA ALA A 2 -47.14 -80.36 11.08
C ALA A 2 -46.87 -78.86 11.26
N GLU A 3 -45.81 -78.41 10.58
CA GLU A 3 -45.20 -77.09 10.56
C GLU A 3 -46.07 -75.95 10.05
N SER A 4 -45.71 -74.75 10.49
CA SER A 4 -46.20 -73.44 10.06
C SER A 4 -45.62 -73.03 8.69
N PRO A 5 -46.41 -72.52 7.73
CA PRO A 5 -45.90 -71.94 6.49
C PRO A 5 -45.77 -70.41 6.54
N GLN A 6 -44.75 -69.95 5.82
CA GLN A 6 -44.23 -68.58 5.67
C GLN A 6 -45.22 -67.55 5.07
N SER A 7 -44.99 -66.29 5.43
CA SER A 7 -45.74 -65.08 5.04
C SER A 7 -45.64 -64.71 3.54
N PRO A 8 -46.67 -64.05 2.97
CA PRO A 8 -46.71 -63.65 1.55
C PRO A 8 -45.92 -62.36 1.24
N PRO A 9 -45.56 -62.11 -0.04
CA PRO A 9 -44.98 -60.84 -0.52
C PRO A 9 -46.05 -59.95 -1.23
N PRO A 10 -45.67 -58.91 -2.00
CA PRO A 10 -45.57 -57.48 -1.64
C PRO A 10 -46.72 -56.61 -2.23
N THR A 11 -46.85 -55.33 -1.85
CA THR A 11 -47.55 -54.35 -2.73
C THR A 11 -47.09 -52.89 -2.57
N ILE A 12 -46.80 -52.29 -3.72
CA ILE A 12 -46.38 -50.92 -4.01
C ILE A 12 -47.45 -49.91 -3.59
N SER A 13 -47.09 -48.88 -2.81
CA SER A 13 -47.93 -47.69 -2.59
C SER A 13 -47.49 -46.54 -3.51
N ARG A 14 -48.35 -46.24 -4.50
CA ARG A 14 -48.28 -45.02 -5.32
C ARG A 14 -48.91 -43.87 -4.54
N HIS A 15 -48.11 -42.92 -4.05
CA HIS A 15 -48.66 -41.63 -3.63
C HIS A 15 -48.89 -40.74 -4.86
N ARG A 16 -50.19 -40.55 -5.18
CA ARG A 16 -50.70 -39.54 -6.11
C ARG A 16 -50.50 -38.15 -5.50
N CYS A 17 -49.66 -37.32 -6.11
CA CYS A 17 -49.81 -35.87 -6.00
C CYS A 17 -50.94 -35.43 -6.94
N ARG A 18 -51.98 -34.84 -6.33
CA ARG A 18 -53.29 -34.53 -6.92
C ARG A 18 -53.58 -33.03 -6.80
N TRP A 19 -52.73 -32.15 -7.32
CA TRP A 19 -53.10 -30.73 -7.49
C TRP A 19 -52.38 -30.10 -8.69
N PRO A 20 -53.09 -29.35 -9.55
CA PRO A 20 -52.53 -28.67 -10.70
C PRO A 20 -52.16 -27.21 -10.34
N PHE A 21 -51.07 -26.69 -10.90
CA PHE A 21 -50.71 -25.27 -10.94
C PHE A 21 -50.46 -24.55 -9.60
N THR A 22 -49.35 -24.86 -8.95
CA THR A 22 -48.42 -23.86 -8.36
C THR A 22 -47.04 -24.51 -8.30
N CYS A 23 -46.48 -24.81 -9.47
CA CYS A 23 -45.05 -25.04 -9.59
C CYS A 23 -44.38 -23.66 -9.55
N GLY A 24 -44.33 -23.07 -8.35
CA GLY A 24 -43.44 -21.95 -8.08
C GLY A 24 -42.03 -22.50 -8.18
N LEU A 25 -41.39 -22.24 -9.31
CA LEU A 25 -39.95 -22.33 -9.46
C LEU A 25 -39.33 -21.45 -8.37
N THR A 26 -39.01 -22.03 -7.22
CA THR A 26 -37.92 -21.52 -6.39
C THR A 26 -36.68 -21.71 -7.24
N THR A 27 -36.35 -20.68 -8.01
CA THR A 27 -35.02 -20.44 -8.53
C THR A 27 -34.08 -20.57 -7.34
N ARG A 28 -33.40 -21.72 -7.29
CA ARG A 28 -32.25 -21.95 -6.44
C ARG A 28 -31.25 -20.91 -6.91
N GLU A 29 -31.17 -19.77 -6.21
CA GLU A 29 -30.07 -18.84 -6.36
C GLU A 29 -28.81 -19.66 -6.15
N THR A 30 -28.13 -19.94 -7.25
CA THR A 30 -26.73 -20.34 -7.26
C THR A 30 -25.96 -19.17 -6.69
N GLN A 31 -25.84 -19.15 -5.37
CA GLN A 31 -24.94 -18.28 -4.65
C GLN A 31 -23.53 -18.73 -5.04
N HIS A 32 -23.01 -18.18 -6.14
CA HIS A 32 -21.65 -18.41 -6.61
C HIS A 32 -20.69 -17.97 -5.48
N PRO A 33 -19.95 -18.90 -4.84
CA PRO A 33 -18.98 -18.52 -3.82
C PRO A 33 -17.69 -17.91 -4.43
N GLY A 34 -17.62 -17.77 -5.76
CA GLY A 34 -16.42 -17.35 -6.48
C GLY A 34 -16.11 -15.85 -6.44
N ASN A 35 -17.08 -14.98 -6.10
CA ASN A 35 -16.87 -13.53 -6.25
C ASN A 35 -16.11 -12.89 -5.07
N ARG A 36 -16.24 -13.45 -3.85
CA ARG A 36 -15.52 -12.93 -2.68
C ARG A 36 -14.02 -13.19 -2.73
N TYR A 37 -13.58 -14.31 -3.32
CA TYR A 37 -12.15 -14.61 -3.46
C TYR A 37 -11.47 -13.71 -4.51
N GLN A 38 -12.12 -13.45 -5.65
CA GLN A 38 -11.55 -12.57 -6.69
C GLN A 38 -11.39 -11.10 -6.24
N LEU A 39 -12.29 -10.59 -5.39
CA LEU A 39 -12.20 -9.23 -4.85
C LEU A 39 -11.02 -9.05 -3.89
N VAL A 40 -10.78 -10.04 -3.02
CA VAL A 40 -9.67 -9.99 -2.04
C VAL A 40 -8.33 -10.16 -2.76
N ASP A 41 -8.25 -11.04 -3.75
CA ASP A 41 -7.03 -11.22 -4.56
C ASP A 41 -6.75 -9.99 -5.44
N GLY A 42 -7.79 -9.38 -6.04
CA GLY A 42 -7.67 -8.14 -6.79
C GLY A 42 -7.16 -6.97 -5.93
N TRP A 43 -7.69 -6.84 -4.70
CA TRP A 43 -7.26 -5.79 -3.79
C TRP A 43 -5.79 -5.93 -3.36
N ARG A 44 -5.33 -7.16 -3.12
CA ARG A 44 -3.93 -7.47 -2.83
C ARG A 44 -3.01 -7.08 -3.99
N ILE A 45 -3.41 -7.39 -5.22
CA ILE A 45 -2.65 -7.00 -6.43
C ILE A 45 -2.54 -5.48 -6.51
N VAL A 46 -3.63 -4.74 -6.31
CA VAL A 46 -3.64 -3.28 -6.33
C VAL A 46 -2.73 -2.71 -5.21
N HIS A 47 -2.77 -3.28 -4.02
CA HIS A 47 -1.91 -2.86 -2.92
C HIS A 47 -0.42 -3.13 -3.21
N ILE A 48 -0.08 -4.31 -3.74
CA ILE A 48 1.29 -4.64 -4.14
C ILE A 48 1.78 -3.69 -5.23
N LEU A 49 0.94 -3.39 -6.23
CA LEU A 49 1.27 -2.43 -7.27
C LEU A 49 1.52 -1.02 -6.70
N ALA A 50 0.69 -0.61 -5.73
CA ALA A 50 0.90 0.65 -5.02
C ALA A 50 2.23 0.66 -4.26
N LEU A 51 2.60 -0.43 -3.57
CA LEU A 51 3.89 -0.57 -2.89
C LEU A 51 5.07 -0.54 -3.88
N LEU A 52 4.94 -1.16 -5.06
CA LEU A 52 5.96 -1.07 -6.11
C LEU A 52 6.10 0.36 -6.64
N TRP A 53 4.98 1.06 -6.83
CA TRP A 53 4.97 2.47 -7.23
C TRP A 53 5.64 3.36 -6.17
N LEU A 54 5.31 3.13 -4.90
CA LEU A 54 5.94 3.80 -3.76
C LEU A 54 7.46 3.57 -3.74
N GLY A 55 7.89 2.31 -3.90
CA GLY A 55 9.30 1.94 -3.99
C GLY A 55 10.01 2.61 -5.17
N ALA A 56 9.35 2.71 -6.33
CA ALA A 56 9.88 3.43 -7.49
C ALA A 56 10.00 4.94 -7.25
N GLY A 57 9.02 5.55 -6.58
CA GLY A 57 9.08 6.96 -6.16
C GLY A 57 10.24 7.22 -5.20
N LEU A 58 10.48 6.30 -4.27
CA LEU A 58 11.55 6.40 -3.30
C LEU A 58 12.93 6.17 -3.95
N GLY A 59 13.01 5.16 -4.83
CA GLY A 59 14.22 4.83 -5.59
C GLY A 59 14.59 5.85 -6.66
N SER A 60 13.64 6.67 -7.13
CA SER A 60 13.91 7.77 -8.06
C SER A 60 14.30 9.08 -7.36
N THR A 61 13.92 9.26 -6.09
CA THR A 61 14.18 10.49 -5.33
C THR A 61 15.43 10.40 -4.47
N TYR A 62 15.52 9.39 -3.61
CA TYR A 62 16.58 9.25 -2.62
C TYR A 62 18.01 9.23 -3.19
N PRO A 63 18.35 8.43 -4.23
CA PRO A 63 19.72 8.42 -4.75
C PRO A 63 20.11 9.75 -5.40
N LEU A 64 19.16 10.53 -5.94
CA LEU A 64 19.45 11.86 -6.46
C LEU A 64 19.84 12.82 -5.34
N ILE A 65 19.16 12.74 -4.20
CA ILE A 65 19.51 13.51 -2.99
C ILE A 65 20.93 13.15 -2.56
N VAL A 66 21.23 11.86 -2.38
CA VAL A 66 22.57 11.42 -1.97
C VAL A 66 23.65 11.89 -2.96
N ARG A 67 23.40 11.75 -4.26
CA ARG A 67 24.33 12.17 -5.30
C ARG A 67 24.55 13.69 -5.31
N ALA A 68 23.50 14.49 -5.12
CA ALA A 68 23.63 15.94 -4.97
C ALA A 68 24.58 16.29 -3.81
N TRP A 69 24.40 15.66 -2.65
CA TRP A 69 25.23 15.91 -1.46
C TRP A 69 26.70 15.48 -1.61
N ILE A 70 26.98 14.40 -2.34
CA ILE A 70 28.36 13.91 -2.54
C ILE A 70 29.09 14.74 -3.61
N SER A 71 28.36 15.20 -4.62
CA SER A 71 28.94 15.98 -5.72
C SER A 71 29.42 17.36 -5.26
N LYS A 72 30.50 17.87 -5.88
CA LYS A 72 31.02 19.24 -5.69
C LYS A 72 30.69 20.18 -6.84
N ASP A 73 30.12 19.65 -7.92
CA ASP A 73 29.73 20.42 -9.10
C ASP A 73 28.35 21.04 -8.90
N VAL A 74 28.28 22.37 -8.93
CA VAL A 74 27.06 23.17 -8.74
C VAL A 74 26.01 22.84 -9.79
N GLN A 75 26.40 22.60 -11.04
CA GLN A 75 25.45 22.30 -12.11
C GLN A 75 24.80 20.93 -11.91
N PHE A 76 25.61 19.94 -11.54
CA PHE A 76 25.10 18.60 -11.21
C PHE A 76 24.23 18.62 -9.94
N GLN A 77 24.62 19.37 -8.91
CA GLN A 77 23.81 19.55 -7.69
C GLN A 77 22.43 20.15 -8.01
N MET A 78 22.39 21.22 -8.80
CA MET A 78 21.14 21.83 -9.24
C MET A 78 20.27 20.82 -9.99
N TYR A 79 20.83 20.11 -10.98
CA TYR A 79 20.08 19.12 -11.74
C TYR A 79 19.49 18.04 -10.82
N ALA A 80 20.31 17.46 -9.94
CA ALA A 80 19.90 16.39 -9.04
C ALA A 80 18.82 16.84 -8.03
N LEU A 81 18.92 18.05 -7.48
CA LEU A 81 17.95 18.59 -6.53
C LEU A 81 16.61 18.96 -7.20
N VAL A 82 16.65 19.54 -8.41
CA VAL A 82 15.44 19.84 -9.18
C VAL A 82 14.70 18.54 -9.54
N GLU A 83 15.45 17.54 -9.99
CA GLU A 83 14.89 16.26 -10.40
C GLU A 83 14.35 15.48 -9.20
N ALA A 84 15.05 15.48 -8.06
CA ALA A 84 14.55 14.90 -6.81
C ALA A 84 13.22 15.54 -6.37
N ALA A 85 13.12 16.86 -6.37
CA ALA A 85 11.88 17.57 -5.98
C ALA A 85 10.71 17.30 -6.95
N ASN A 86 11.00 17.17 -8.25
CA ASN A 86 9.98 16.81 -9.24
C ASN A 86 9.52 15.36 -9.06
N ASN A 87 10.43 14.41 -8.83
CA ASN A 87 10.09 13.00 -8.62
C ASN A 87 9.34 12.76 -7.31
N GLU A 88 9.64 13.55 -6.27
CA GLU A 88 8.89 13.54 -5.01
C GLU A 88 7.41 13.81 -5.24
N THR A 89 7.09 14.90 -5.93
CA THR A 89 5.70 15.32 -6.15
C THR A 89 4.99 14.48 -7.21
N ARG A 90 5.70 14.01 -8.24
CA ARG A 90 5.09 13.26 -9.35
C ARG A 90 4.93 11.76 -9.11
N ILE A 91 5.85 11.14 -8.37
CA ILE A 91 5.91 9.68 -8.25
C ILE A 91 5.78 9.26 -6.79
N LEU A 92 6.59 9.84 -5.89
CA LEU A 92 6.63 9.43 -4.48
C LEU A 92 5.33 9.75 -3.75
N LEU A 93 4.82 10.97 -3.87
CA LEU A 93 3.61 11.42 -3.18
C LEU A 93 2.36 10.62 -3.61
N PRO A 94 2.07 10.42 -4.92
CA PRO A 94 0.96 9.56 -5.33
C PRO A 94 1.14 8.10 -4.88
N GLY A 95 2.37 7.57 -4.92
CA GLY A 95 2.68 6.24 -4.42
C GLY A 95 2.35 6.09 -2.95
N ALA A 96 2.74 7.07 -2.13
CA ALA A 96 2.49 7.07 -0.70
C ALA A 96 0.98 7.12 -0.40
N MET A 97 0.24 7.97 -1.12
CA MET A 97 -1.22 8.06 -0.99
C MET A 97 -1.90 6.75 -1.40
N LEU A 98 -1.50 6.16 -2.53
CA LEU A 98 -2.07 4.89 -3.01
C LEU A 98 -1.78 3.74 -2.05
N SER A 99 -0.54 3.59 -1.59
CA SER A 99 -0.18 2.54 -0.62
C SER A 99 -0.90 2.70 0.70
N GLY A 100 -1.04 3.95 1.18
CA GLY A 100 -1.77 4.26 2.42
C GLY A 100 -3.26 3.93 2.30
N ALA A 101 -3.91 4.40 1.24
CA ALA A 101 -5.33 4.13 1.02
C ALA A 101 -5.59 2.62 0.85
N THR A 102 -4.85 1.98 -0.05
CA THR A 102 -5.04 0.54 -0.33
C THR A 102 -4.73 -0.33 0.88
N GLY A 103 -3.69 0.01 1.66
CA GLY A 103 -3.35 -0.71 2.89
C GLY A 103 -4.38 -0.52 4.00
N PHE A 104 -4.86 0.70 4.20
CA PHE A 104 -5.89 1.00 5.22
C PHE A 104 -7.19 0.26 4.93
N PHE A 105 -7.73 0.37 3.72
CA PHE A 105 -8.96 -0.31 3.34
C PHE A 105 -8.81 -1.83 3.34
N TRP A 106 -7.63 -2.37 3.01
CA TRP A 106 -7.37 -3.81 3.16
C TRP A 106 -7.45 -4.24 4.62
N GLY A 107 -6.79 -3.49 5.51
CA GLY A 107 -6.79 -3.74 6.94
C GLY A 107 -8.20 -3.71 7.55
N VAL A 108 -9.00 -2.71 7.20
CA VAL A 108 -10.40 -2.59 7.68
C VAL A 108 -11.31 -3.69 7.14
N ALA A 109 -11.01 -4.25 5.95
CA ALA A 109 -11.83 -5.29 5.33
C ALA A 109 -11.59 -6.70 5.91
N GLU A 110 -10.36 -7.00 6.36
CA GLU A 110 -9.99 -8.32 6.90
C GLU A 110 -9.94 -8.38 8.43
N TYR A 111 -9.73 -7.25 9.13
CA TYR A 111 -9.41 -7.23 10.57
C TYR A 111 -10.26 -6.22 11.36
N ASP A 112 -10.49 -6.52 12.64
CA ASP A 112 -11.17 -5.61 13.55
C ASP A 112 -10.17 -4.57 14.07
N PHE A 113 -10.15 -3.39 13.45
CA PHE A 113 -9.17 -2.31 13.70
C PHE A 113 -8.99 -1.92 15.18
N PHE A 114 -10.05 -2.06 15.99
CA PHE A 114 -10.04 -1.73 17.42
C PHE A 114 -9.58 -2.89 18.31
N ARG A 115 -9.65 -4.12 17.82
CA ARG A 115 -9.22 -5.33 18.54
C ARG A 115 -7.77 -5.67 18.21
N ASP A 116 -7.39 -5.43 16.95
CA ASP A 116 -6.04 -5.61 16.42
C ASP A 116 -5.22 -4.32 16.58
N GLY A 117 -4.82 -4.03 17.82
CA GLY A 117 -4.03 -2.83 18.15
C GLY A 117 -2.71 -2.72 17.37
N TRP A 118 -2.15 -3.84 16.91
CA TRP A 118 -0.96 -3.87 16.05
C TRP A 118 -1.21 -3.22 14.68
N LEU A 119 -2.40 -3.41 14.10
CA LEU A 119 -2.78 -2.88 12.80
C LEU A 119 -2.99 -1.36 12.88
N ALA A 120 -3.58 -0.90 13.99
CA ALA A 120 -3.68 0.51 14.33
C ALA A 120 -2.30 1.13 14.53
N ALA A 121 -1.36 0.45 15.19
CA ALA A 121 0.01 0.91 15.35
C ALA A 121 0.76 0.99 14.01
N LEU A 122 0.61 0.00 13.13
CA LEU A 122 1.23 0.00 11.80
C LEU A 122 0.68 1.14 10.93
N THR A 123 -0.63 1.34 10.95
CA THR A 123 -1.29 2.46 10.26
C THR A 123 -0.86 3.80 10.83
N GLY A 124 -0.79 3.93 12.15
CA GLY A 124 -0.33 5.15 12.82
C GLY A 124 1.13 5.47 12.49
N LEU A 125 1.99 4.45 12.44
CA LEU A 125 3.40 4.60 12.07
C LEU A 125 3.55 4.97 10.58
N PHE A 126 2.75 4.37 9.71
CA PHE A 126 2.65 4.77 8.31
C PHE A 126 2.27 6.25 8.20
N VAL A 127 1.20 6.68 8.87
CA VAL A 127 0.77 8.09 8.88
C VAL A 127 1.89 8.98 9.42
N LEU A 128 2.58 8.60 10.49
CA LEU A 128 3.69 9.37 11.03
C LEU A 128 4.78 9.59 9.99
N PHE A 129 5.28 8.52 9.35
CA PHE A 129 6.34 8.67 8.35
C PHE A 129 5.88 9.47 7.12
N TRP A 130 4.69 9.19 6.60
CA TRP A 130 4.23 9.81 5.36
C TRP A 130 3.64 11.21 5.52
N PHE A 131 3.07 11.57 6.68
CA PHE A 131 2.56 12.92 6.94
C PHE A 131 3.56 13.82 7.65
N VAL A 132 4.56 13.27 8.34
CA VAL A 132 5.60 14.09 9.00
C VAL A 132 6.88 14.13 8.16
N CYS A 133 7.46 12.97 7.84
CA CYS A 133 8.76 12.96 7.17
C CYS A 133 8.68 13.42 5.71
N LEU A 134 7.61 13.08 4.97
CA LEU A 134 7.51 13.47 3.56
C LEU A 134 7.30 14.99 3.38
N PRO A 135 6.42 15.69 4.12
CA PRO A 135 6.35 17.15 4.03
C PRO A 135 7.63 17.87 4.48
N LEU A 136 8.33 17.35 5.50
CA LEU A 136 9.62 17.89 5.95
C LEU A 136 10.70 17.70 4.88
N LEU A 137 10.75 16.53 4.25
CA LEU A 137 11.61 16.26 3.09
C LEU A 137 11.32 17.25 1.96
N GLY A 138 10.04 17.43 1.61
CA GLY A 138 9.63 18.33 0.54
C GLY A 138 9.90 19.80 0.82
N PHE A 139 9.78 20.25 2.07
CA PHE A 139 10.18 21.62 2.46
C PHE A 139 11.68 21.83 2.23
N GLY A 140 12.51 20.90 2.70
CA GLY A 140 13.95 20.97 2.52
C GLY A 140 14.38 20.87 1.06
N LEU A 141 13.75 20.00 0.26
CA LEU A 141 14.01 19.87 -1.18
C LEU A 141 13.61 21.12 -1.96
N ARG A 142 12.46 21.74 -1.64
CA ARG A 142 12.05 22.99 -2.29
C ARG A 142 13.02 24.13 -2.00
N ARG A 143 13.49 24.27 -0.75
CA ARG A 143 14.51 25.26 -0.37
C ARG A 143 15.86 24.99 -1.06
N ALA A 144 16.30 23.74 -1.07
CA ALA A 144 17.55 23.34 -1.74
C ALA A 144 17.50 23.57 -3.25
N ARG A 145 16.36 23.28 -3.89
CA ARG A 145 16.13 23.53 -5.33
C ARG A 145 16.31 25.00 -5.68
N THR A 146 15.71 25.91 -4.91
CA THR A 146 15.80 27.36 -5.20
C THR A 146 17.22 27.88 -5.02
N ALA A 147 17.90 27.48 -3.94
CA ALA A 147 19.29 27.87 -3.70
C ALA A 147 20.24 27.33 -4.78
N ALA A 148 20.04 26.08 -5.21
CA ALA A 148 20.85 25.48 -6.26
C ALA A 148 20.64 26.15 -7.62
N LEU A 149 19.43 26.59 -7.94
CA LEU A 149 19.16 27.38 -9.15
C LEU A 149 19.86 28.75 -9.11
N ILE A 150 19.93 29.40 -7.94
CA ILE A 150 20.62 30.68 -7.77
C ILE A 150 22.14 30.49 -7.92
N ALA A 151 22.70 29.46 -7.28
CA ALA A 151 24.12 29.12 -7.39
C ALA A 151 24.52 28.75 -8.83
N ALA A 152 23.70 27.93 -9.51
CA ALA A 152 23.94 27.56 -10.90
C ALA A 152 23.91 28.75 -11.86
N LYS A 153 23.06 29.75 -11.61
CA LYS A 153 23.04 31.00 -12.38
C LYS A 153 24.28 31.87 -12.14
N LYS A 154 24.82 31.87 -10.92
CA LYS A 154 26.04 32.62 -10.57
C LYS A 154 27.32 31.89 -10.97
N GLY A 155 27.25 30.58 -11.22
CA GLY A 155 28.41 29.74 -11.54
C GLY A 155 29.29 29.41 -10.32
N GLU A 156 28.87 29.81 -9.12
CA GLU A 156 29.62 29.66 -7.88
C GLU A 156 28.71 29.11 -6.77
N VAL A 157 29.29 28.36 -5.84
CA VAL A 157 28.57 27.89 -4.64
C VAL A 157 28.25 29.11 -3.79
N THR A 158 26.97 29.46 -3.69
CA THR A 158 26.53 30.54 -2.79
C THR A 158 26.57 30.09 -1.33
N ASP A 159 26.77 31.02 -0.40
CA ASP A 159 26.73 30.74 1.04
C ASP A 159 25.40 30.10 1.45
N GLU A 160 24.29 30.51 0.84
CA GLU A 160 22.96 29.94 1.05
C GLU A 160 22.88 28.47 0.63
N LEU A 161 23.44 28.10 -0.53
CA LEU A 161 23.48 26.71 -0.96
C LEU A 161 24.37 25.88 -0.02
N ARG A 162 25.48 26.45 0.44
CA ARG A 162 26.39 25.79 1.36
C ARG A 162 25.74 25.53 2.72
N GLU A 163 25.02 26.51 3.26
CA GLU A 163 24.24 26.36 4.50
C GLU A 163 23.20 25.24 4.36
N ILE A 164 22.46 25.22 3.25
CA ILE A 164 21.44 24.19 3.02
C ILE A 164 22.05 22.80 2.82
N LEU A 165 23.22 22.69 2.18
CA LEU A 165 23.92 21.42 2.06
C LEU A 165 24.50 20.96 3.40
N ASP A 166 24.88 21.89 4.28
CA ASP A 166 25.33 21.56 5.63
C ASP A 166 24.14 21.12 6.51
N ASP A 167 22.96 21.73 6.30
CA ASP A 167 21.67 21.27 6.81
C ASP A 167 21.24 19.97 6.11
N ARG A 168 21.72 18.83 6.60
CA ARG A 168 21.42 17.46 6.11
C ARG A 168 19.95 17.05 6.27
N VAL A 169 19.03 17.98 6.40
CA VAL A 169 17.60 17.78 6.63
C VAL A 169 16.97 16.85 5.57
N PRO A 170 17.05 17.13 4.25
CA PRO A 170 16.48 16.22 3.25
C PRO A 170 17.14 14.83 3.24
N LEU A 171 18.43 14.77 3.55
CA LEU A 171 19.16 13.51 3.60
C LEU A 171 18.68 12.65 4.77
N VAL A 172 18.51 13.23 5.96
CA VAL A 172 18.05 12.53 7.17
C VAL A 172 16.59 12.10 7.04
N PHE A 173 15.70 12.95 6.54
CA PHE A 173 14.30 12.55 6.35
C PHE A 173 14.14 11.53 5.21
N GLY A 174 14.95 11.64 4.15
CA GLY A 174 15.01 10.65 3.09
C GLY A 174 15.50 9.29 3.59
N THR A 175 16.55 9.23 4.41
CA THR A 175 17.03 7.97 4.99
C THR A 175 16.00 7.36 5.92
N ILE A 176 15.34 8.15 6.77
CA ILE A 176 14.27 7.67 7.65
C ILE A 176 13.13 7.06 6.83
N LEU A 177 12.69 7.72 5.76
CA LEU A 177 11.66 7.17 4.87
C LEU A 177 12.11 5.87 4.20
N VAL A 178 13.36 5.78 3.73
CA VAL A 178 13.90 4.55 3.15
C VAL A 178 13.97 3.41 4.14
N MET A 179 14.41 3.69 5.37
CA MET A 179 14.47 2.70 6.44
C MET A 179 13.08 2.33 6.98
N SER A 180 12.09 3.21 6.82
CA SER A 180 10.72 2.94 7.25
C SER A 180 10.05 1.83 6.44
N VAL A 181 10.35 1.71 5.14
CA VAL A 181 9.76 0.68 4.28
C VAL A 181 10.07 -0.74 4.76
N PRO A 182 11.34 -1.16 4.95
CA PRO A 182 11.65 -2.48 5.48
C PRO A 182 11.20 -2.64 6.94
N LEU A 183 11.20 -1.58 7.74
CA LEU A 183 10.68 -1.61 9.11
C LEU A 183 9.18 -1.94 9.14
N LEU A 184 8.38 -1.26 8.32
CA LEU A 184 6.95 -1.50 8.19
C LEU A 184 6.66 -2.89 7.62
N ALA A 185 7.44 -3.33 6.61
CA ALA A 185 7.33 -4.68 6.06
C ALA A 185 7.66 -5.75 7.11
N TRP A 186 8.70 -5.54 7.91
CA TRP A 186 9.06 -6.40 9.02
C TRP A 186 7.94 -6.48 10.06
N LEU A 187 7.42 -5.34 10.51
CA LEU A 187 6.30 -5.29 11.46
C LEU A 187 5.03 -5.96 10.91
N ALA A 188 4.76 -5.83 9.62
CA ALA A 188 3.63 -6.49 8.95
C ALA A 188 3.74 -8.02 8.94
N ILE A 189 4.96 -8.56 8.82
CA ILE A 189 5.21 -10.01 8.77
C ILE A 189 5.18 -10.61 10.17
N PHE A 190 5.88 -10.00 11.12
CA PHE A 190 6.11 -10.62 12.43
C PHE A 190 4.94 -10.47 13.40
N LYS A 191 3.95 -9.60 13.12
CA LYS A 191 2.75 -9.35 13.95
C LYS A 191 3.07 -9.52 15.45
N PRO A 192 3.89 -8.63 16.04
CA PRO A 192 4.50 -8.86 17.34
C PRO A 192 3.52 -8.94 18.52
N PHE A 193 2.22 -8.71 18.30
CA PHE A 193 1.16 -8.71 19.30
C PHE A 193 -0.09 -9.39 18.73
#